data_AF-A0A6G3UC80-F1
#
_entry.id   AF-A0A6G3UC80-F1
#
_cell.length_a   1.000
_cell.length_b   1.000
_cell.length_c   1.000
_cell.angle_alpha   90.00
_cell.angle_beta   90.00
_cell.angle_gamma   90.00
#
_symmetry.space_group_name_H-M   'P 1'
#
loop_
_entity.id
_entity.type
_entity.pdbx_description
1 polymer ?
#
loop_
_entity_poly.entity_id
_entity_poly.type
_entity_poly.pdbx_seq_one_letter_code
_entity_poly.pdbx_strand_id
1 'polypeptide(L)'
;MRLRALLDTDALGLKLLGGEDELDRGVRGVMTTDLRDPSRYLSGGELVLTGLAWRRDAADSEPFVKVLAQAGVAALAAGTAELGEVPDDLVVACARHRLPLFRVDESVAFATVTEHVVRQVSGERAGDLAAVVDRHRRMMTSGPAGGGPDVVLDLLGSDLDLRAWVLSPAGRLIAAPKET
;
A
#
# COMPACT_ATOMS: atom_id res chain seq x y z
N MET A 1 0.23 -2.41 -0.35
CA MET A 1 1.67 -2.73 -0.28
C MET A 1 2.42 -1.59 0.39
N ARG A 2 3.61 -1.82 0.96
CA ARG A 2 4.46 -0.75 1.53
C ARG A 2 5.50 -0.26 0.51
N LEU A 3 6.02 0.97 0.68
CA LEU A 3 7.07 1.53 -0.18
C LEU A 3 8.33 0.67 -0.21
N ARG A 4 8.77 0.11 0.93
CA ARG A 4 9.94 -0.79 0.98
C ARG A 4 9.87 -1.94 -0.02
N ALA A 5 8.68 -2.49 -0.28
CA ALA A 5 8.51 -3.62 -1.20
C ALA A 5 8.79 -3.24 -2.67
N LEU A 6 8.73 -1.94 -3.01
CA LEU A 6 9.10 -1.45 -4.33
C LEU A 6 10.61 -1.48 -4.53
N LEU A 7 11.39 -1.26 -3.47
CA LEU A 7 12.86 -1.34 -3.51
C LEU A 7 13.36 -2.78 -3.64
N ASP A 8 12.62 -3.74 -3.10
CA ASP A 8 12.93 -5.17 -3.21
C ASP A 8 12.70 -5.74 -4.62
N THR A 9 12.14 -4.94 -5.54
CA THR A 9 11.84 -5.36 -6.92
C THR A 9 12.77 -4.66 -7.92
N ASP A 10 13.93 -5.26 -8.16
CA ASP A 10 14.97 -4.73 -9.08
C ASP A 10 14.44 -4.34 -10.46
N ALA A 11 13.45 -5.09 -10.98
CA ALA A 11 12.84 -4.84 -12.29
C ALA A 11 12.10 -3.49 -12.40
N LEU A 12 11.86 -2.79 -11.28
CA LEU A 12 11.26 -1.46 -11.27
C LEU A 12 12.29 -0.34 -11.45
N GLY A 13 13.59 -0.63 -11.37
CA GLY A 13 14.65 0.38 -11.54
C GLY A 13 14.55 1.54 -10.55
N LEU A 14 13.95 1.31 -9.37
CA LEU A 14 13.73 2.34 -8.36
C LEU A 14 14.95 2.43 -7.44
N LYS A 15 15.49 3.64 -7.29
CA LYS A 15 16.54 3.95 -6.33
C LYS A 15 16.05 5.03 -5.37
N LEU A 16 16.13 4.76 -4.06
CA LEU A 16 15.79 5.76 -3.05
C LEU A 16 16.84 6.89 -3.04
N LEU A 17 16.37 8.13 -3.02
CA LEU A 17 17.18 9.34 -2.90
C LEU A 17 17.01 10.04 -1.53
N GLY A 18 15.97 9.68 -0.77
CA GLY A 18 15.79 10.10 0.62
C GLY A 18 14.40 9.73 1.16
N GLY A 19 14.25 9.74 2.48
CA GLY A 19 13.00 9.39 3.18
C GLY A 19 12.97 7.96 3.70
N GLU A 20 14.12 7.45 4.12
CA GLU A 20 14.35 6.10 4.65
C GLU A 20 13.39 5.76 5.80
N ASP A 21 13.15 6.71 6.70
CA ASP A 21 12.28 6.56 7.87
C ASP A 21 10.78 6.45 7.51
N GLU A 22 10.42 6.69 6.26
CA GLU A 22 9.04 6.79 5.78
C GLU A 22 8.67 5.63 4.83
N LEU A 23 9.56 4.63 4.66
CA LEU A 23 9.38 3.49 3.76
C LEU A 23 8.26 2.51 4.18
N ASP A 24 7.69 2.68 5.38
CA ASP A 24 6.53 1.91 5.84
C ASP A 24 5.18 2.46 5.39
N ARG A 25 5.16 3.61 4.69
CA ARG A 25 3.93 4.15 4.11
C ARG A 25 3.29 3.16 3.14
N GLY A 26 1.97 3.06 3.22
CA GLY A 26 1.16 2.24 2.34
C GLY A 26 0.94 2.93 0.98
N VAL A 27 1.18 2.20 -0.10
CA VAL A 27 0.89 2.63 -1.47
C VAL A 27 -0.47 2.09 -1.88
N ARG A 28 -1.35 2.96 -2.37
CA ARG A 28 -2.75 2.67 -2.73
C ARG A 28 -3.05 2.77 -4.23
N GLY A 29 -2.12 3.32 -4.99
CA GLY A 29 -2.26 3.57 -6.42
C GLY A 29 -1.05 4.31 -6.99
N VAL A 30 -1.14 4.68 -8.25
CA VAL A 30 -0.12 5.45 -8.98
C VAL A 30 -0.78 6.60 -9.71
N MET A 31 -0.12 7.75 -9.72
CA MET A 31 -0.51 8.91 -10.52
C MET A 31 0.69 9.38 -11.33
N THR A 32 0.61 9.27 -12.65
CA THR A 32 1.64 9.81 -13.55
C THR A 32 1.23 11.21 -14.00
N THR A 33 2.07 12.21 -13.75
CA THR A 33 1.73 13.59 -14.08
C THR A 33 2.95 14.49 -14.22
N ASP A 34 2.83 15.46 -15.11
CA ASP A 34 3.71 16.62 -15.20
C ASP A 34 2.93 17.94 -15.13
N LEU A 35 1.80 17.93 -14.41
CA LEU A 35 1.11 19.15 -14.05
C LEU A 35 1.85 19.84 -12.90
N ARG A 36 2.00 21.17 -12.98
CA ARG A 36 2.58 21.96 -11.86
C ARG A 36 1.77 21.86 -10.57
N ASP A 37 0.46 21.69 -10.70
CA ASP A 37 -0.45 21.47 -9.59
C ASP A 37 -1.38 20.29 -9.90
N PRO A 38 -1.03 19.08 -9.43
CA PRO A 38 -1.84 17.89 -9.60
C PRO A 38 -2.88 17.68 -8.48
N SER A 39 -3.03 18.62 -7.53
CA SER A 39 -3.84 18.45 -6.30
C SER A 39 -5.25 17.89 -6.56
N ARG A 40 -5.94 18.38 -7.59
CA ARG A 40 -7.32 17.96 -7.93
C ARG A 40 -7.48 16.48 -8.32
N TYR A 41 -6.39 15.79 -8.60
CA TYR A 41 -6.37 14.39 -9.03
C TYR A 41 -5.80 13.45 -7.97
N LEU A 42 -5.36 13.98 -6.82
CA LEU A 42 -4.77 13.20 -5.74
C LEU A 42 -5.82 12.94 -4.67
N SER A 43 -5.87 11.69 -4.22
CA SER A 43 -6.73 11.19 -3.14
C SER A 43 -5.93 10.75 -1.91
N GLY A 44 -4.60 10.71 -2.01
CA GLY A 44 -3.68 10.32 -0.94
C GLY A 44 -3.26 8.85 -1.03
N GLY A 45 -2.01 8.60 -0.64
CA GLY A 45 -1.39 7.27 -0.67
C GLY A 45 -0.91 6.82 -2.05
N GLU A 46 -0.93 7.69 -3.07
CA GLU A 46 -0.37 7.38 -4.39
C GLU A 46 1.16 7.39 -4.37
N LEU A 47 1.76 6.58 -5.24
CA LEU A 47 3.09 6.84 -5.76
C LEU A 47 2.94 7.77 -6.97
N VAL A 48 3.46 9.00 -6.87
CA VAL A 48 3.42 9.94 -7.99
C VAL A 48 4.63 9.71 -8.89
N LEU A 49 4.43 9.52 -10.19
CA LEU A 49 5.48 9.40 -11.20
C LEU A 49 5.51 10.69 -12.04
N THR A 50 6.70 11.23 -12.28
CA THR A 50 6.86 12.50 -13.04
C THR A 50 8.11 12.48 -13.90
N GLY A 51 8.01 12.97 -15.13
CA GLY A 51 9.15 13.22 -16.02
C GLY A 51 9.84 14.56 -15.76
N LEU A 52 9.32 15.34 -14.80
CA LEU A 52 9.79 16.67 -14.39
C LEU A 52 9.54 17.79 -15.41
N ALA A 53 8.66 17.58 -16.40
CA ALA A 53 8.35 18.59 -17.43
C ALA A 53 7.63 19.85 -16.87
N TRP A 54 7.14 19.79 -15.63
CA TRP A 54 6.60 20.95 -14.92
C TRP A 54 7.68 21.93 -14.43
N ARG A 55 8.92 21.45 -14.23
CA ARG A 55 10.02 22.19 -13.62
C ARG A 55 10.73 23.06 -14.66
N ARG A 56 10.82 24.36 -14.40
CA ARG A 56 11.53 25.33 -15.24
C ARG A 56 12.81 25.80 -14.57
N ASP A 57 12.74 26.02 -13.26
CA ASP A 57 13.88 26.39 -12.43
C ASP A 57 13.79 25.73 -11.05
N ALA A 58 14.80 25.98 -10.21
CA ALA A 58 14.89 25.38 -8.87
C ALA A 58 13.79 25.84 -7.91
N ALA A 59 13.17 27.01 -8.14
CA ALA A 59 12.12 27.54 -7.27
C ALA A 59 10.79 26.79 -7.43
N ASP A 60 10.60 26.05 -8.53
CA ASP A 60 9.39 25.27 -8.81
C ASP A 60 9.27 24.01 -7.93
N SER A 61 10.38 23.46 -7.43
CA SER A 61 10.36 22.18 -6.70
C SER A 61 9.65 22.25 -5.35
N GLU A 62 9.88 23.32 -4.60
CA GLU A 62 9.24 23.53 -3.30
C GLU A 62 7.69 23.56 -3.37
N PRO A 63 7.05 24.39 -4.22
CA PRO A 63 5.60 24.41 -4.31
C PRO A 63 5.02 23.08 -4.83
N PHE A 64 5.70 22.41 -5.78
CA PHE A 64 5.27 21.12 -6.28
C PHE A 64 5.26 20.06 -5.18
N VAL A 65 6.37 19.89 -4.46
CA VAL A 65 6.47 18.92 -3.36
C VAL A 65 5.50 19.24 -2.23
N LYS A 66 5.33 20.53 -1.90
CA LYS A 66 4.37 20.96 -0.88
C LYS A 66 2.94 20.52 -1.24
N VAL A 67 2.53 20.65 -2.49
CA VAL A 67 1.21 20.19 -2.95
C VAL A 67 1.06 18.68 -2.77
N LEU A 68 2.07 17.89 -3.15
CA LEU A 68 2.04 16.43 -2.98
C LEU A 68 1.97 16.00 -1.52
N ALA A 69 2.79 16.63 -0.67
CA ALA A 69 2.81 16.35 0.76
C ALA A 69 1.47 16.69 1.43
N GLN A 70 0.86 17.84 1.07
CA GLN A 70 -0.45 18.25 1.56
C GLN A 70 -1.57 17.30 1.11
N ALA A 71 -1.46 16.73 -0.08
CA ALA A 71 -2.41 15.72 -0.58
C ALA A 71 -2.23 14.34 0.06
N GLY A 72 -1.21 14.13 0.90
CA GLY A 72 -0.95 12.85 1.56
C GLY A 72 -0.39 11.79 0.62
N VAL A 73 0.33 12.20 -0.44
CA VAL A 73 1.04 11.30 -1.35
C VAL A 73 2.00 10.40 -0.59
N ALA A 74 2.06 9.11 -0.96
CA ALA A 74 2.94 8.16 -0.28
C ALA A 74 4.41 8.46 -0.59
N ALA A 75 4.73 8.69 -1.86
CA ALA A 75 6.07 9.02 -2.35
C ALA A 75 6.04 9.67 -3.74
N LEU A 76 7.16 10.29 -4.11
CA LEU A 76 7.45 10.79 -5.46
C LEU A 76 8.52 9.92 -6.12
N ALA A 77 8.33 9.53 -7.39
CA ALA A 77 9.38 8.96 -8.22
C ALA A 77 9.60 9.81 -9.47
N ALA A 78 10.83 10.31 -9.61
CA ALA A 78 11.25 11.16 -10.70
C ALA A 78 12.00 10.34 -11.76
N GLY A 79 11.53 10.43 -13.00
CA GLY A 79 12.27 9.91 -14.15
C GLY A 79 13.41 10.86 -14.53
N THR A 80 14.52 10.30 -15.00
CA THR A 80 15.71 11.07 -15.37
C THR A 80 15.89 11.26 -16.87
N ALA A 81 14.97 10.77 -17.69
CA ALA A 81 15.13 10.75 -19.15
C ALA A 81 15.38 12.15 -19.78
N GLU A 82 14.78 13.21 -19.24
CA GLU A 82 14.94 14.57 -19.79
C GLU A 82 16.10 15.36 -19.15
N LEU A 83 16.36 15.14 -17.85
CA LEU A 83 17.31 15.94 -17.06
C LEU A 83 18.62 15.21 -16.75
N GLY A 84 18.74 13.92 -17.10
CA GLY A 84 19.88 13.05 -16.81
C GLY A 84 19.97 12.61 -15.35
N GLU A 85 19.68 13.50 -14.40
CA GLU A 85 19.65 13.22 -12.97
C GLU A 85 18.49 13.96 -12.28
N VAL A 86 18.16 13.52 -11.07
CA VAL A 86 17.14 14.19 -10.25
C VAL A 86 17.73 15.46 -9.64
N PRO A 87 17.11 16.65 -9.81
CA PRO A 87 17.67 17.90 -9.30
C PRO A 87 17.79 17.97 -7.78
N ASP A 88 18.88 18.54 -7.27
CA ASP A 88 19.14 18.67 -5.82
C ASP A 88 18.06 19.47 -5.09
N ASP A 89 17.50 20.50 -5.73
CA ASP A 89 16.40 21.30 -5.17
C ASP A 89 15.14 20.46 -4.91
N LEU A 90 14.89 19.44 -5.73
CA LEU A 90 13.79 18.50 -5.52
C LEU A 90 14.08 17.56 -4.35
N VAL A 91 15.32 17.07 -4.24
CA VAL A 91 15.77 16.24 -3.09
C VAL A 91 15.59 17.02 -1.78
N VAL A 92 16.06 18.27 -1.74
CA VAL A 92 15.95 19.15 -0.57
C VAL A 92 14.48 19.44 -0.22
N ALA A 93 13.64 19.74 -1.20
CA ALA A 93 12.21 19.97 -0.98
C ALA A 93 11.53 18.71 -0.43
N CYS A 94 11.76 17.55 -1.04
CA CYS A 94 11.24 16.26 -0.56
C CYS A 94 11.63 15.97 0.89
N ALA A 95 12.91 16.17 1.24
CA ALA A 95 13.39 15.99 2.60
C ALA A 95 12.68 16.93 3.59
N ARG A 96 12.51 18.22 3.24
CA ARG A 96 11.80 19.21 4.09
C ARG A 96 10.37 18.79 4.40
N HIS A 97 9.67 18.20 3.44
CA HIS A 97 8.28 17.75 3.59
C HIS A 97 8.15 16.28 4.03
N ARG A 98 9.27 15.60 4.31
CA ARG A 98 9.32 14.15 4.60
C ARG A 98 8.57 13.33 3.55
N LEU A 99 8.73 13.68 2.28
CA LEU A 99 8.17 12.94 1.16
C LEU A 99 9.28 12.03 0.61
N PRO A 100 9.14 10.69 0.69
CA PRO A 100 10.11 9.79 0.08
C PRO A 100 10.28 10.09 -1.41
N LEU A 101 11.53 10.14 -1.85
CA LEU A 101 11.88 10.43 -3.23
C LEU A 101 12.64 9.25 -3.83
N PHE A 102 12.16 8.77 -4.96
CA PHE A 102 12.81 7.74 -5.77
C PHE A 102 13.28 8.33 -7.10
N ARG A 103 14.41 7.83 -7.58
CA ARG A 103 14.81 7.92 -8.97
C ARG A 103 14.27 6.69 -9.70
N VAL A 104 13.65 6.90 -10.86
CA VAL A 104 13.31 5.83 -11.80
C VAL A 104 14.39 5.77 -12.87
N ASP A 105 15.00 4.61 -13.05
CA ASP A 105 15.97 4.38 -14.11
C ASP A 105 15.36 4.65 -15.50
N GLU A 106 16.12 5.29 -16.40
CA GLU A 106 15.63 5.68 -17.73
C GLU A 106 15.25 4.49 -18.62
N SER A 107 15.80 3.30 -18.34
CA SER A 107 15.45 2.07 -19.05
C SER A 107 14.08 1.51 -18.66
N VAL A 108 13.47 2.00 -17.58
CA VAL A 108 12.18 1.51 -17.06
C VAL A 108 11.06 2.48 -17.39
N ALA A 109 10.08 2.00 -18.16
CA ALA A 109 8.87 2.76 -18.44
C ALA A 109 8.01 2.95 -17.18
N PHE A 110 7.45 4.14 -17.01
CA PHE A 110 6.47 4.39 -15.93
C PHE A 110 5.25 3.46 -16.01
N ALA A 111 4.89 2.96 -17.19
CA ALA A 111 3.86 1.93 -17.36
C ALA A 111 4.20 0.65 -16.59
N THR A 112 5.46 0.21 -16.61
CA THR A 112 5.93 -0.98 -15.87
C THR A 112 5.76 -0.80 -14.37
N VAL A 113 6.14 0.37 -13.83
CA VAL A 113 5.95 0.71 -12.41
C VAL A 113 4.46 0.76 -12.06
N THR A 114 3.66 1.41 -12.91
CA THR A 114 2.21 1.55 -12.75
C THR A 114 1.53 0.18 -12.70
N GLU A 115 1.81 -0.69 -13.67
CA GLU A 115 1.24 -2.04 -13.75
C GLU A 115 1.61 -2.90 -12.55
N HIS A 116 2.85 -2.81 -12.07
CA HIS A 116 3.29 -3.53 -10.88
C HIS A 116 2.49 -3.10 -9.65
N VAL A 117 2.42 -1.79 -9.37
CA VAL A 117 1.71 -1.27 -8.20
C VAL A 117 0.21 -1.60 -8.28
N VAL A 118 -0.42 -1.38 -9.44
CA VAL A 118 -1.84 -1.68 -9.64
C VAL A 118 -2.11 -3.17 -9.41
N ARG A 119 -1.25 -4.07 -9.89
CA ARG A 119 -1.38 -5.51 -9.68
C ARG A 119 -1.26 -5.89 -8.21
N GLN A 120 -0.27 -5.37 -7.50
CA GLN A 120 -0.07 -5.65 -6.07
C GLN A 120 -1.23 -5.14 -5.23
N VAL A 121 -1.63 -3.88 -5.42
CA VAL A 121 -2.74 -3.27 -4.67
C VAL A 121 -4.08 -3.98 -4.97
N SER A 122 -4.30 -4.40 -6.22
CA SER A 122 -5.52 -5.15 -6.58
C SER A 122 -5.50 -6.58 -6.02
N GLY A 123 -4.34 -7.24 -6.04
CA GLY A 123 -4.15 -8.56 -5.47
C GLY A 123 -4.41 -8.60 -3.96
N GLU A 124 -3.91 -7.60 -3.23
CA GLU A 124 -4.18 -7.44 -1.79
C GLU A 124 -5.68 -7.29 -1.51
N ARG A 125 -6.37 -6.40 -2.23
CA ARG A 125 -7.83 -6.20 -2.06
C ARG A 125 -8.63 -7.48 -2.35
N ALA A 126 -8.24 -8.22 -3.38
CA ALA A 126 -8.87 -9.50 -3.72
C ALA A 126 -8.61 -10.56 -2.64
N GLY A 127 -7.39 -10.60 -2.09
CA GLY A 127 -7.01 -11.47 -0.98
C GLY A 127 -7.81 -11.18 0.30
N ASP A 128 -7.93 -9.91 0.67
CA ASP A 128 -8.71 -9.47 1.84
C ASP A 128 -10.18 -9.89 1.72
N LEU A 129 -10.78 -9.65 0.54
CA LEU A 129 -12.17 -10.04 0.29
C LEU A 129 -12.33 -11.57 0.30
N ALA A 130 -11.39 -12.30 -0.31
CA ALA A 130 -11.41 -13.75 -0.31
C ALA A 130 -11.28 -14.32 1.12
N ALA A 131 -10.47 -13.71 1.98
CA ALA A 131 -10.33 -14.10 3.38
C ALA A 131 -11.64 -13.87 4.16
N VAL A 132 -12.31 -12.74 3.95
CA VAL A 132 -13.62 -12.46 4.56
C VAL A 132 -14.68 -13.47 4.09
N VAL A 133 -14.73 -13.74 2.79
CA VAL A 133 -15.68 -14.69 2.20
C VAL A 133 -15.40 -16.11 2.70
N ASP A 134 -14.13 -16.54 2.75
CA ASP A 134 -13.77 -17.86 3.26
C ASP A 134 -14.11 -18.01 4.74
N ARG A 135 -13.84 -16.98 5.57
CA ARG A 135 -14.25 -16.95 6.97
C ARG A 135 -15.78 -17.09 7.10
N HIS A 136 -16.53 -16.34 6.31
CA HIS A 136 -18.00 -16.45 6.30
C HIS A 136 -18.48 -17.83 5.85
N ARG A 137 -17.86 -18.39 4.80
CA ARG A 137 -18.20 -19.72 4.28
C ARG A 137 -17.94 -20.81 5.32
N ARG A 138 -16.81 -20.75 6.05
CA ARG A 138 -16.51 -21.68 7.15
C ARG A 138 -17.56 -21.63 8.27
N MET A 139 -18.11 -20.44 8.56
CA MET A 139 -19.20 -20.30 9.55
C MET A 139 -20.54 -20.86 9.04
N MET A 140 -20.85 -20.67 7.75
CA MET A 140 -22.17 -20.98 7.17
C MET A 140 -22.30 -22.40 6.61
N THR A 141 -21.20 -23.07 6.28
CA THR A 141 -21.26 -24.42 5.70
C THR A 141 -21.52 -25.41 6.82
N SER A 142 -22.68 -26.05 6.87
CA SER A 142 -23.03 -27.08 7.86
C SER A 142 -22.76 -28.49 7.34
N GLY A 143 -21.98 -29.29 8.05
CA GLY A 143 -21.74 -30.70 7.75
C GLY A 143 -20.81 -31.39 8.76
N PRO A 144 -20.66 -32.73 8.69
CA PRO A 144 -19.92 -33.53 9.69
C PRO A 144 -18.41 -33.26 9.75
N ALA A 145 -17.85 -32.53 8.79
CA ALA A 145 -16.44 -32.11 8.75
C ALA A 145 -16.26 -30.57 8.86
N GLY A 146 -17.32 -29.80 9.12
CA GLY A 146 -17.22 -28.35 9.30
C GLY A 146 -18.57 -27.62 9.23
N GLY A 147 -18.75 -26.65 10.15
CA GLY A 147 -19.93 -25.81 10.34
C GLY A 147 -20.49 -25.78 11.76
N GLY A 148 -21.04 -24.64 12.19
CA GLY A 148 -21.69 -24.53 13.50
C GLY A 148 -20.79 -23.97 14.62
N PRO A 149 -21.22 -24.06 15.89
CA PRO A 149 -20.57 -23.38 17.01
C PRO A 149 -19.09 -23.77 17.19
N ASP A 150 -18.69 -25.01 16.85
CA ASP A 150 -17.28 -25.45 16.97
C ASP A 150 -16.32 -24.66 16.06
N VAL A 151 -16.75 -24.25 14.86
CA VAL A 151 -15.93 -23.42 13.95
C VAL A 151 -15.75 -22.01 14.52
N VAL A 152 -16.80 -21.48 15.16
CA VAL A 152 -16.72 -20.17 15.83
C VAL A 152 -15.77 -20.26 17.02
N LEU A 153 -15.84 -21.34 17.80
CA LEU A 153 -14.93 -21.56 18.94
C LEU A 153 -13.48 -21.71 18.49
N ASP A 154 -13.20 -22.44 17.41
CA ASP A 154 -11.84 -22.55 16.84
C ASP A 154 -11.30 -21.18 16.41
N LEU A 155 -12.12 -20.34 15.74
CA LEU A 155 -11.73 -18.98 15.34
C LEU A 155 -11.51 -18.04 16.54
N LEU A 156 -12.32 -18.15 17.59
CA LEU A 156 -12.13 -17.38 18.82
C LEU A 156 -10.81 -17.74 19.50
N GLY A 157 -10.44 -19.02 19.49
CA GLY A 157 -9.16 -19.48 20.00
C GLY A 157 -7.98 -19.05 19.14
N SER A 158 -8.02 -19.27 17.81
CA SER A 158 -6.89 -19.00 16.93
C SER A 158 -6.63 -17.51 16.69
N ASP A 159 -7.69 -16.70 16.54
CA ASP A 159 -7.56 -15.32 16.08
C ASP A 159 -7.58 -14.31 17.24
N LEU A 160 -8.22 -14.66 18.36
CA LEU A 160 -8.46 -13.74 19.49
C LEU A 160 -7.94 -14.26 20.84
N ASP A 161 -7.36 -15.46 20.89
CA ASP A 161 -6.90 -16.12 22.12
C ASP A 161 -8.00 -16.22 23.20
N LEU A 162 -9.26 -16.40 22.76
CA LEU A 162 -10.42 -16.50 23.63
C LEU A 162 -10.89 -17.94 23.75
N ARG A 163 -11.01 -18.42 24.99
CA ARG A 163 -11.69 -19.68 25.31
C ARG A 163 -13.17 -19.43 25.59
N ALA A 164 -14.03 -20.04 24.80
CA ALA A 164 -15.48 -19.88 24.89
C ALA A 164 -16.19 -21.23 24.84
N TRP A 165 -17.39 -21.27 25.41
CA TRP A 165 -18.27 -22.44 25.42
C TRP A 165 -19.66 -22.02 24.94
N VAL A 166 -20.35 -22.92 24.25
CA VAL A 166 -21.74 -22.72 23.85
C VAL A 166 -22.62 -23.61 24.71
N LEU A 167 -23.54 -23.00 25.45
CA LEU A 167 -24.50 -23.68 26.31
C LEU A 167 -25.91 -23.51 25.75
N SER A 168 -26.77 -24.51 25.96
CA SER A 168 -28.20 -24.38 25.74
C SER A 168 -28.83 -23.50 26.83
N PRO A 169 -30.05 -22.97 26.63
CA PRO A 169 -30.78 -22.24 27.67
C PRO A 169 -31.03 -23.06 28.95
N ALA A 170 -31.01 -24.40 28.85
CA ALA A 170 -31.13 -25.31 29.99
C ALA A 170 -29.78 -25.65 30.66
N GLY A 171 -28.68 -25.00 30.24
CA GLY A 171 -27.34 -25.21 30.78
C GLY A 171 -26.58 -26.42 30.22
N ARG A 172 -27.09 -27.07 29.16
CA ARG A 172 -26.41 -28.21 28.53
C ARG A 172 -25.29 -27.72 27.61
N LEU A 173 -24.10 -28.31 27.71
CA LEU A 173 -22.99 -28.02 26.79
C LEU A 173 -23.35 -28.44 25.36
N ILE A 174 -23.21 -27.51 24.41
CA ILE A 174 -23.42 -27.70 22.98
C ILE A 174 -22.08 -27.80 22.24
N ALA A 175 -21.11 -26.95 22.59
CA ALA A 175 -19.77 -26.92 21.99
C ALA A 175 -18.74 -26.35 22.98
N ALA A 176 -17.48 -26.79 22.87
CA ALA A 176 -16.37 -26.39 23.74
C ALA A 176 -15.10 -26.15 22.90
N PRO A 177 -14.12 -25.39 23.40
CA PRO A 177 -12.86 -25.18 22.69
C PRO A 177 -12.06 -26.48 22.69
N LYS A 178 -11.29 -26.74 21.62
CA LYS A 178 -10.42 -27.92 21.54
C LYS A 178 -9.33 -27.84 22.62
N GLU A 179 -9.15 -28.92 23.38
CA GLU A 179 -8.02 -29.07 24.31
C GLU A 179 -6.73 -29.20 23.49
N THR A 180 -5.72 -28.40 23.85
CA THR A 180 -4.39 -28.37 23.21
C THR A 180 -3.51 -29.49 23.75
#